data_AF-A0A3B8VV81-F1
#
_entry.id   AF-A0A3B8VV81-F1
#
_cell.length_a   1.000
_cell.length_b   1.000
_cell.length_c   1.000
_cell.angle_alpha   90.00
_cell.angle_beta   90.00
_cell.angle_gamma   90.00
#
_symmetry.space_group_name_H-M   'P 1'
#
loop_
_entity.id
_entity.type
_entity.pdbx_description
1 polymer ?
#
loop_
_entity_poly.entity_id
_entity_poly.type
_entity_poly.pdbx_seq_one_letter_code
_entity_poly.pdbx_strand_id
1 'polypeptide(L)' 'MKKIFLTALLITQVMFANAESIRITSPDGNVKATFEVVDGVMQWSVDHENESVLLPSKLGIMGYNS' A
#
# COMPACT_ATOMS: atom_id res chain seq x y z
N MET A 1 -41.47 0.29 3.48
CA MET A 1 -40.38 1.21 3.86
C MET A 1 -39.26 0.47 4.61
N LYS A 2 -38.65 -0.57 4.02
CA LYS A 2 -37.56 -1.36 4.64
C LYS A 2 -36.37 -1.61 3.71
N LYS A 3 -36.42 -1.11 2.47
CA LYS A 3 -35.42 -1.39 1.43
C LYS A 3 -34.33 -0.31 1.28
N ILE A 4 -34.43 0.80 2.02
CA ILE A 4 -33.52 1.95 1.86
C ILE A 4 -32.31 1.84 2.81
N PHE A 5 -32.40 1.03 3.87
CA PHE A 5 -31.31 0.89 4.85
C PHE A 5 -30.12 0.05 4.36
N LEU A 6 -30.33 -0.88 3.41
CA LEU A 6 -29.24 -1.73 2.91
C LEU A 6 -28.32 -0.97 1.93
N THR A 7 -28.87 -0.03 1.16
CA THR A 7 -28.11 0.69 0.13
C THR A 7 -27.13 1.71 0.73
N ALA A 8 -27.44 2.25 1.92
CA ALA A 8 -26.55 3.19 2.61
C ALA A 8 -25.31 2.50 3.21
N LEU A 9 -25.41 1.21 3.56
CA LEU A 9 -24.30 0.47 4.18
C LEU A 9 -23.23 0.03 3.17
N LEU A 10 -23.57 -0.05 1.87
CA LEU A 10 -22.62 -0.47 0.84
C LEU A 10 -21.66 0.66 0.40
N ILE A 11 -22.03 1.93 0.63
CA ILE A 11 -21.29 3.10 0.13
C ILE A 11 -20.18 3.52 1.12
N THR A 12 -20.26 3.13 2.39
CA THR A 12 -19.27 3.51 3.41
C THR A 12 -17.94 2.77 3.30
N GLN A 13 -17.85 1.69 2.51
CA GLN A 13 -16.62 0.89 2.39
C GLN A 13 -15.58 1.45 1.41
N VAL A 14 -15.94 2.46 0.59
CA VAL A 14 -15.05 2.97 -0.46
C VAL A 14 -14.21 4.18 0.01
N MET A 15 -14.40 4.66 1.25
CA MET A 15 -13.81 5.94 1.70
C MET A 15 -12.58 5.80 2.63
N PHE A 16 -12.03 4.61 2.84
CA PHE A 16 -10.93 4.38 3.80
C PHE A 16 -9.65 3.76 3.22
N ALA A 17 -9.31 4.03 1.96
CA ALA A 17 -8.08 3.50 1.38
C ALA A 17 -7.31 4.54 0.57
N ASN A 18 -6.99 5.68 1.18
CA ASN A 18 -5.81 6.45 0.73
C ASN A 18 -4.57 5.90 1.45
N ALA A 19 -4.32 4.60 1.32
CA ALA A 19 -2.97 4.11 1.53
C ALA A 19 -2.16 4.69 0.37
N GLU A 20 -1.29 5.68 0.67
CA GLU A 20 -0.38 6.27 -0.31
C GLU A 20 0.64 5.19 -0.72
N SER A 21 0.21 4.29 -1.59
CA SER A 21 1.05 3.25 -2.15
C SER A 21 1.56 3.69 -3.52
N ILE A 22 2.88 3.75 -3.70
CA ILE A 22 3.52 3.97 -4.99
C ILE A 22 4.01 2.62 -5.50
N ARG A 23 3.64 2.26 -6.73
CA ARG A 23 4.15 1.06 -7.39
C ARG A 23 5.02 1.45 -8.58
N ILE A 24 6.22 0.88 -8.64
CA ILE A 24 7.16 1.04 -9.74
C ILE A 24 7.38 -0.33 -10.37
N THR A 25 7.22 -0.41 -11.69
CA THR A 25 7.36 -1.64 -12.46
C THR A 25 8.54 -1.52 -13.41
N SER A 26 9.36 -2.56 -13.52
CA SER A 26 10.45 -2.61 -14.50
C SER A 26 9.92 -2.59 -15.95
N PRO A 27 10.72 -2.17 -16.95
CA PRO A 27 10.28 -2.11 -18.34
C PRO A 27 9.76 -3.45 -18.91
N ASP A 28 10.29 -4.57 -18.42
CA ASP A 28 9.88 -5.91 -18.81
C ASP A 28 8.68 -6.44 -18.01
N GLY A 29 8.23 -5.72 -16.97
CA GLY A 29 7.09 -6.10 -16.14
C GLY A 29 7.38 -7.13 -15.05
N ASN A 30 8.60 -7.68 -15.00
CA ASN A 30 8.93 -8.81 -14.13
C ASN A 30 9.23 -8.39 -12.68
N VAL A 31 9.76 -7.18 -12.48
CA VAL A 31 10.06 -6.63 -11.15
C VAL A 31 9.04 -5.55 -10.79
N LYS A 32 8.46 -5.66 -9.59
CA LYS A 32 7.53 -4.69 -9.03
C LYS A 32 8.02 -4.27 -7.66
N ALA A 33 8.35 -2.99 -7.50
CA ALA A 33 8.61 -2.39 -6.20
C ALA A 33 7.36 -1.67 -5.71
N THR A 34 6.94 -1.95 -4.47
CA THR A 34 5.81 -1.26 -3.83
C THR A 34 6.36 -0.48 -2.63
N PHE A 35 5.98 0.80 -2.53
CA PHE A 35 6.28 1.68 -1.40
C PHE A 35 4.96 2.09 -0.78
N GLU A 36 4.83 1.99 0.53
CA GLU A 36 3.59 2.32 1.23
C GLU A 36 3.86 2.85 2.63
N VAL A 37 2.96 3.68 3.15
CA VAL A 37 3.00 4.11 4.56
C VAL A 37 2.02 3.27 5.35
N VAL A 38 2.55 2.47 6.28
CA VAL A 38 1.75 1.62 7.18
C VAL A 38 2.05 2.05 8.61
N ASP A 39 1.00 2.42 9.35
CA ASP A 39 1.08 2.95 10.72
C ASP A 39 2.06 4.13 10.87
N GLY A 40 2.09 5.01 9.85
CA GLY A 40 2.97 6.19 9.82
C GLY A 40 4.44 5.88 9.52
N VAL A 41 4.78 4.62 9.23
CA VAL A 41 6.13 4.19 8.86
C VAL A 41 6.15 3.83 7.38
N MET A 42 7.08 4.43 6.63
CA MET A 42 7.31 4.05 5.24
C MET A 42 7.87 2.63 5.18
N GLN A 43 7.32 1.82 4.29
CA GLN A 43 7.76 0.46 4.00
C GLN A 43 7.94 0.28 2.50
N TRP A 44 8.73 -0.73 2.13
CA TRP A 44 8.85 -1.16 0.74
C TRP A 44 8.98 -2.68 0.63
N SER A 45 8.52 -3.20 -0.49
CA SER A 45 8.63 -4.60 -0.89
C SER A 45 9.00 -4.71 -2.35
N VAL A 46 9.51 -5.89 -2.74
CA VAL A 46 9.84 -6.20 -4.13
C VAL A 46 9.36 -7.60 -4.46
N ASP A 47 8.69 -7.71 -5.60
CA ASP A 47 8.30 -8.97 -6.21
C ASP A 47 9.03 -9.17 -7.55
N HIS A 48 9.42 -10.41 -7.86
CA HIS A 48 9.90 -10.85 -9.16
C HIS A 48 8.97 -11.95 -9.68
N GLU A 49 8.37 -11.78 -10.87
CA GLU A 49 7.44 -12.75 -11.45
C GLU A 49 6.25 -13.13 -10.53
N ASN A 50 5.84 -12.19 -9.67
CA ASN A 50 4.83 -12.33 -8.61
C ASN A 50 5.25 -13.17 -7.39
N GLU A 51 6.52 -13.53 -7.28
CA GLU A 51 7.10 -14.08 -6.05
C GLU A 51 7.78 -12.97 -5.25
N SER A 52 7.54 -12.94 -3.94
CA SER A 52 8.17 -11.94 -3.08
C SER A 52 9.66 -12.26 -2.92
N VAL A 53 10.51 -11.35 -3.37
CA VAL A 53 11.98 -11.42 -3.21
C VAL A 53 12.46 -10.52 -2.08
N LEU A 54 11.69 -9.48 -1.75
CA LEU A 54 11.87 -8.66 -0.57
C LEU A 54 10.52 -8.46 0.11
N LEU A 55 10.40 -9.04 1.31
CA LEU A 55 9.24 -8.82 2.18
C LEU A 55 9.16 -7.35 2.63
N PRO A 56 7.96 -6.86 2.98
CA PRO A 56 7.77 -5.51 3.49
C PRO A 56 8.78 -5.15 4.57
N SER A 57 9.58 -4.13 4.29
CA SER A 57 10.71 -3.70 5.10
C SER A 57 10.58 -2.22 5.41
N LYS A 58 10.89 -1.81 6.65
CA LYS A 58 10.80 -0.40 7.06
C LYS A 58 11.89 0.44 6.39
N LEU A 59 11.50 1.60 5.87
CA LEU A 59 12.38 2.66 5.39
C LEU A 59 12.44 3.79 6.41
N GLY A 60 13.65 4.24 6.69
CA GLY A 60 13.87 5.37 7.58
C GLY A 60 15.33 5.79 7.56
N ILE A 61 15.57 7.04 7.93
CA ILE A 61 16.91 7.59 8.12
C ILE A 61 17.02 7.93 9.60
N MET A 62 18.11 7.51 10.24
CA MET A 62 18.44 7.95 11.58
C MET A 62 19.12 9.33 11.48
N GLY A 63 18.39 10.38 11.86
CA GLY A 63 18.96 11.72 11.96
C GLY A 63 19.85 11.85 13.20
N TYR A 64 21.05 12.40 13.05
CA TYR A 64 21.86 12.86 14.18
C TYR A 64 21.38 14.28 14.54
N ASN A 65 20.67 14.44 15.65
CA ASN A 65 20.35 15.76 16.16
C ASN A 65 21.60 16.34 16.86
N SER A 66 22.15 17.43 16.32
CA SER A 66 23.26 18.21 16.87
C SER A 66 22.84 19.07 18.05
#